data_AF-A0A1F3SVZ6-F1
#
_entry.id   AF-A0A1F3SVZ6-F1
#
_cell.length_a   1.000
_cell.length_b   1.000
_cell.length_c   1.000
_cell.angle_alpha   90.00
_cell.angle_beta   90.00
_cell.angle_gamma   90.00
#
_symmetry.space_group_name_H-M   'P 1'
#
loop_
_entity.id
_entity.type
_entity.pdbx_description
1 polymer ?
#
loop_
_entity_poly.entity_id
_entity_poly.type
_entity_poly.pdbx_seq_one_letter_code
_entity_poly.pdbx_strand_id
1 'polypeptide(L)'
;MTDLLRDLKIVVIDNPTKTWAESLTTDLFTKTVDLKLRGYGVEYQRGVLPIDTSDFYGVHQLVCRQTSSGLVPLMGYRSTTLERSRLYGQTFGGLSLVRAANAAQHDRAIQDILNRCESQGRSITYTGSWTIDPEARKNPELSHLLNELFAAMYVLFHLEAGIQEIITGGTLRFKVDRLLVRWGHEYLQSNGTRLPPIRVANLVSEPVVIMHLREFSHEVREQVNKWRFFWNQRLMITVPSDSSLDQKSKAA
;
A
#
# COMPACT_ATOMS: atom_id res chain seq x y z
N MET A 1 -8.88 -24.65 4.14
CA MET A 1 -8.93 -23.50 3.21
C MET A 1 -10.33 -22.92 2.94
N THR A 2 -11.33 -23.68 2.48
CA THR A 2 -12.68 -23.13 2.17
C THR A 2 -13.37 -22.47 3.37
N ASP A 3 -13.22 -23.03 4.57
CA ASP A 3 -13.87 -22.48 5.76
C ASP A 3 -13.25 -21.15 6.21
N LEU A 4 -11.91 -21.01 6.14
CA LEU A 4 -11.23 -19.76 6.47
C LEU A 4 -11.62 -18.62 5.53
N LEU A 5 -11.87 -18.93 4.25
CA LEU A 5 -12.26 -17.94 3.24
C LEU A 5 -13.67 -17.41 3.44
N ARG A 6 -14.58 -18.21 4.02
CA ARG A 6 -16.00 -17.89 4.16
C ARG A 6 -16.23 -16.59 4.95
N ASP A 7 -15.38 -16.36 5.94
CA ASP A 7 -15.50 -15.21 6.84
C ASP A 7 -14.56 -14.06 6.46
N LEU A 8 -13.85 -14.14 5.34
CA LEU A 8 -12.96 -13.05 4.91
C LEU A 8 -13.64 -12.15 3.88
N LYS A 9 -13.28 -10.87 3.91
CA LYS A 9 -13.75 -9.86 2.95
C LYS A 9 -12.60 -8.92 2.60
N ILE A 10 -12.38 -8.67 1.31
CA ILE A 10 -11.55 -7.53 0.88
C ILE A 10 -12.38 -6.26 1.04
N VAL A 11 -11.80 -5.25 1.65
CA VAL A 11 -12.39 -3.91 1.79
C VAL A 11 -11.40 -2.89 1.26
N VAL A 12 -11.89 -1.94 0.48
CA VAL A 12 -11.11 -0.81 -0.02
C VAL A 12 -11.76 0.46 0.51
N ILE A 13 -10.99 1.24 1.27
CA ILE A 13 -11.40 2.57 1.75
C ILE A 13 -10.64 3.59 0.90
N ASP A 14 -11.33 4.20 -0.06
CA ASP A 14 -10.77 5.24 -0.91
C ASP A 14 -11.00 6.61 -0.30
N ASN A 15 -9.91 7.26 0.09
CA ASN A 15 -9.91 8.63 0.58
C ASN A 15 -10.84 8.84 1.79
N PRO A 16 -10.46 8.33 2.99
CA PRO A 16 -11.29 8.39 4.19
C PRO A 16 -11.85 9.78 4.52
N THR A 17 -11.11 10.86 4.22
CA THR A 17 -11.61 12.23 4.45
C THR A 17 -12.86 12.57 3.66
N LYS A 18 -13.04 11.98 2.47
CA LYS A 18 -14.18 12.26 1.61
C LYS A 18 -15.42 11.42 1.96
N THR A 19 -15.22 10.24 2.53
CA THR A 19 -16.30 9.35 2.98
C THR A 19 -16.52 9.42 4.50
N TRP A 20 -15.93 10.40 5.19
CA TRP A 20 -15.91 10.48 6.66
C TRP A 20 -17.30 10.56 7.31
N ALA A 21 -18.29 11.07 6.59
CA ALA A 21 -19.68 11.12 7.06
C ALA A 21 -20.35 9.74 7.14
N GLU A 22 -19.79 8.72 6.47
CA GLU A 22 -20.29 7.36 6.50
C GLU A 22 -19.79 6.65 7.76
N SER A 23 -20.70 6.14 8.58
CA SER A 23 -20.37 5.45 9.83
C SER A 23 -19.41 4.27 9.63
N LEU A 24 -19.57 3.55 8.51
CA LEU A 24 -18.70 2.44 8.14
C LEU A 24 -17.26 2.89 7.85
N THR A 25 -17.06 4.06 7.23
CA THR A 25 -15.73 4.64 7.01
C THR A 25 -15.06 4.92 8.35
N THR A 26 -15.73 5.64 9.25
CA THR A 26 -15.16 6.02 10.54
C THR A 26 -14.81 4.78 11.37
N ASP A 27 -15.69 3.80 11.43
CA ASP A 27 -15.47 2.54 12.15
C ASP A 27 -14.27 1.76 11.60
N LEU A 28 -14.25 1.49 10.29
CA LEU A 28 -13.17 0.72 9.68
C LEU A 28 -11.83 1.46 9.66
N PHE A 29 -11.84 2.78 9.46
CA PHE A 29 -10.62 3.58 9.53
C PHE A 29 -10.03 3.56 10.94
N THR A 30 -10.87 3.69 11.98
CA THR A 30 -10.44 3.58 13.38
C THR A 30 -9.84 2.20 13.66
N LYS A 31 -10.49 1.14 13.19
CA LYS A 31 -9.97 -0.24 13.31
C LYS A 31 -8.68 -0.47 12.50
N THR A 32 -8.50 0.24 11.39
CA THR A 32 -7.27 0.21 10.59
C THR A 32 -6.11 0.89 11.32
N VAL A 33 -6.38 2.01 12.00
CA VAL A 33 -5.42 2.67 12.89
C VAL A 33 -4.99 1.72 14.01
N ASP A 34 -5.96 1.10 14.68
CA ASP A 34 -5.70 0.10 15.73
C ASP A 34 -4.87 -1.09 15.22
N LEU A 35 -5.22 -1.65 14.04
CA LEU A 35 -4.44 -2.72 13.39
C LEU A 35 -2.99 -2.30 13.16
N LYS A 36 -2.74 -1.08 12.68
CA LYS A 36 -1.39 -0.57 12.45
C LYS A 36 -0.63 -0.38 13.76
N LEU A 37 -1.26 0.20 14.78
CA LEU A 37 -0.66 0.38 16.11
C LEU A 37 -0.25 -0.96 16.72
N ARG A 38 -1.13 -1.97 16.70
CA ARG A 38 -0.82 -3.31 17.24
C ARG A 38 0.22 -4.03 16.39
N GLY A 39 0.08 -4.00 15.07
CA GLY A 39 1.00 -4.69 14.15
C GLY A 39 2.43 -4.17 14.23
N TYR A 40 2.60 -2.84 14.23
CA TYR A 40 3.92 -2.23 14.40
C TYR A 40 4.42 -2.29 15.85
N GLY A 41 3.52 -2.14 16.85
CA GLY A 41 3.92 -2.14 18.26
C GLY A 41 4.55 -3.44 18.75
N VAL A 42 4.17 -4.59 18.17
CA VAL A 42 4.82 -5.88 18.46
C VAL A 42 6.24 -5.93 17.87
N GLU A 43 6.47 -5.25 16.76
CA GLU A 43 7.72 -5.32 16.01
C GLU A 43 8.73 -4.22 16.35
N TYR A 44 8.25 -3.10 16.91
CA TYR A 44 9.03 -1.92 17.25
C TYR A 44 8.76 -1.56 18.71
N GLN A 45 9.75 -1.83 19.57
CA GLN A 45 9.57 -1.75 21.03
C GLN A 45 9.14 -0.36 21.52
N ARG A 46 9.57 0.74 20.86
CA ARG A 46 9.16 2.13 21.17
C ARG A 46 9.30 3.03 19.93
N GLY A 47 8.50 4.10 19.88
CA GLY A 47 8.78 5.30 19.07
C GLY A 47 8.34 5.26 17.61
N VAL A 48 7.61 4.23 17.15
CA VAL A 48 7.05 4.20 15.80
C VAL A 48 5.59 4.64 15.85
N LEU A 49 5.27 5.70 15.09
CA LEU A 49 3.89 6.06 14.78
C LEU A 49 3.57 5.57 13.36
N PRO A 50 2.79 4.48 13.21
CA PRO A 50 2.53 3.87 11.91
C PRO A 50 1.40 4.56 11.13
N ILE A 51 1.09 5.81 11.48
CA ILE A 51 0.04 6.64 10.90
C ILE A 51 0.63 8.02 10.60
N ASP A 52 0.30 8.54 9.42
CA ASP A 52 0.66 9.89 8.99
C ASP A 52 -0.54 10.55 8.27
N THR A 53 -0.35 11.79 7.82
CA THR A 53 -1.39 12.55 7.09
C THR A 53 -1.92 11.80 5.87
N SER A 54 -1.11 10.95 5.24
CA SER A 54 -1.51 10.23 4.04
C SER A 54 -2.43 9.05 4.29
N ASP A 55 -2.61 8.63 5.53
CA ASP A 55 -3.72 7.75 5.89
C ASP A 55 -5.08 8.41 5.68
N PHE A 56 -5.19 9.73 5.73
CA PHE A 56 -6.48 10.42 5.60
C PHE A 56 -6.95 10.60 4.15
N TYR A 57 -6.02 10.60 3.18
CA TYR A 57 -6.35 10.74 1.76
C TYR A 57 -5.94 9.54 0.89
N GLY A 58 -5.14 8.61 1.40
CA GLY A 58 -4.72 7.42 0.66
C GLY A 58 -5.87 6.44 0.41
N VAL A 59 -5.56 5.40 -0.36
CA VAL A 59 -6.43 4.23 -0.51
C VAL A 59 -5.92 3.15 0.43
N HIS A 60 -6.78 2.65 1.33
CA HIS A 60 -6.47 1.53 2.20
C HIS A 60 -7.08 0.26 1.63
N GLN A 61 -6.25 -0.75 1.40
CA GLN A 61 -6.71 -2.07 0.97
C GLN A 61 -6.56 -3.02 2.15
N LEU A 62 -7.67 -3.59 2.59
CA LEU A 62 -7.78 -4.38 3.81
C LEU A 62 -8.28 -5.78 3.49
N VAL A 63 -7.79 -6.76 4.22
CA VAL A 63 -8.48 -8.03 4.42
C VAL A 63 -9.11 -7.99 5.80
N CYS A 64 -10.44 -8.08 5.86
CA CYS A 64 -11.22 -8.09 7.08
C CYS A 64 -11.80 -9.47 7.34
N ARG A 65 -11.96 -9.82 8.62
CA ARG A 65 -12.86 -10.89 9.06
C ARG A 65 -14.25 -10.32 9.28
N GLN A 66 -15.26 -11.00 8.78
CA GLN A 66 -16.66 -10.75 9.07
C GLN A 66 -17.03 -11.48 10.37
N THR A 67 -17.50 -10.74 11.35
CA THR A 67 -18.00 -11.25 12.64
C THR A 67 -19.45 -10.79 12.83
N SER A 68 -20.10 -11.27 13.90
CA SER A 68 -21.41 -10.76 14.30
C SER A 68 -21.40 -9.28 14.69
N SER A 69 -20.24 -8.72 15.05
CA SER A 69 -20.04 -7.31 15.40
C SER A 69 -19.56 -6.45 14.23
N GLY A 70 -19.47 -7.01 13.03
CA GLY A 70 -19.09 -6.31 11.80
C GLY A 70 -17.74 -6.75 11.25
N LEU A 71 -17.06 -5.83 10.56
CA LEU A 71 -15.79 -6.11 9.89
C LEU A 71 -14.61 -5.78 10.83
N VAL A 72 -13.66 -6.71 10.92
CA VAL A 72 -12.44 -6.59 11.73
C VAL A 72 -11.21 -6.74 10.80
N PRO A 73 -10.44 -5.67 10.55
CA PRO A 73 -9.22 -5.74 9.74
C PRO A 73 -8.19 -6.71 10.33
N LEU A 74 -7.72 -7.65 9.51
CA LEU A 74 -6.64 -8.60 9.82
C LEU A 74 -5.31 -8.23 9.16
N MET A 75 -5.38 -7.55 8.03
CA MET A 75 -4.21 -7.13 7.25
C MET A 75 -4.60 -5.91 6.43
N GLY A 76 -3.63 -5.05 6.15
CA GLY A 76 -3.83 -4.02 5.16
C GLY A 76 -2.54 -3.37 4.69
N TYR A 77 -2.65 -2.60 3.62
CA TYR A 77 -1.62 -1.66 3.18
C TYR A 77 -2.29 -0.37 2.67
N ARG A 78 -1.46 0.64 2.42
CA ARG A 78 -1.89 1.93 1.88
C ARG A 78 -1.19 2.21 0.55
N SER A 79 -1.91 2.81 -0.38
CA SER A 79 -1.36 3.41 -1.59
C SER A 79 -1.74 4.89 -1.74
N THR A 80 -0.83 5.69 -2.31
CA THR A 80 -1.04 7.12 -2.57
C THR A 80 -0.40 7.52 -3.90
N THR A 81 -1.21 8.01 -4.85
CA THR A 81 -0.71 8.47 -6.14
C THR A 81 0.00 9.83 -6.03
N LEU A 82 0.89 10.14 -6.97
CA LEU A 82 1.54 11.45 -7.05
C LEU A 82 0.51 12.58 -7.22
N GLU A 83 -0.48 12.38 -8.07
CA GLU A 83 -1.59 13.32 -8.28
C GLU A 83 -2.32 13.61 -6.96
N ARG A 84 -2.63 12.56 -6.19
CA ARG A 84 -3.35 12.72 -4.94
C ARG A 84 -2.50 13.41 -3.87
N SER A 85 -1.20 13.09 -3.79
CA SER A 85 -0.28 13.84 -2.94
C SER A 85 -0.31 15.34 -3.26
N ARG A 86 -0.30 15.72 -4.55
CA ARG A 86 -0.38 17.13 -4.96
C ARG A 86 -1.71 17.79 -4.62
N LEU A 87 -2.82 17.10 -4.86
CA LEU A 87 -4.16 17.58 -4.54
C LEU A 87 -4.28 18.01 -3.07
N TYR A 88 -3.62 17.27 -2.16
CA TYR A 88 -3.64 17.55 -0.72
C TYR A 88 -2.41 18.35 -0.24
N GLY A 89 -1.60 18.91 -1.15
CA GLY A 89 -0.42 19.69 -0.80
C GLY A 89 0.66 18.91 -0.05
N GLN A 90 0.72 17.59 -0.25
CA GLN A 90 1.64 16.68 0.43
C GLN A 90 2.81 16.27 -0.46
N THR A 91 3.94 15.96 0.18
CA THR A 91 5.08 15.34 -0.51
C THR A 91 4.72 13.90 -0.92
N PHE A 92 5.15 13.48 -2.11
CA PHE A 92 5.01 12.09 -2.53
C PHE A 92 5.70 11.14 -1.53
N GLY A 93 5.02 10.07 -1.10
CA GLY A 93 5.48 9.25 0.02
C GLY A 93 6.90 8.71 -0.12
N GLY A 94 7.29 8.28 -1.34
CA GLY A 94 8.66 7.85 -1.64
C GLY A 94 9.70 8.94 -1.41
N LEU A 95 9.41 10.18 -1.82
CA LEU A 95 10.29 11.35 -1.56
C LEU A 95 10.34 11.68 -0.08
N SER A 96 9.19 11.68 0.61
CA SER A 96 9.14 11.95 2.05
C SER A 96 10.04 11.00 2.83
N LEU A 97 10.02 9.71 2.47
CA LEU A 97 10.82 8.67 3.12
C LEU A 97 12.33 8.89 2.94
N VAL A 98 12.78 9.13 1.71
CA VAL A 98 14.22 9.27 1.41
C VAL A 98 14.80 10.59 1.90
N ARG A 99 13.99 11.66 1.92
CA ARG A 99 14.37 12.96 2.47
C ARG A 99 14.51 12.91 3.99
N ALA A 100 13.56 12.26 4.67
CA ALA A 100 13.66 12.05 6.12
C ALA A 100 14.90 11.23 6.52
N ALA A 101 15.41 10.37 5.63
CA ALA A 101 16.64 9.62 5.80
C ALA A 101 17.92 10.35 5.33
N ASN A 102 17.82 11.61 4.89
CA ASN A 102 18.92 12.39 4.30
C ASN A 102 19.64 11.67 3.13
N ALA A 103 18.90 10.90 2.34
CA ALA A 103 19.45 10.04 1.30
C ALA A 103 19.42 10.75 -0.08
N ALA A 104 20.31 11.72 -0.29
CA ALA A 104 20.29 12.59 -1.47
C ALA A 104 20.33 11.85 -2.83
N GLN A 105 21.06 10.72 -2.94
CA GLN A 105 21.07 9.92 -4.17
C GLN A 105 19.72 9.25 -4.45
N HIS A 106 19.01 8.83 -3.40
CA HIS A 106 17.67 8.26 -3.53
C HIS A 106 16.64 9.32 -3.88
N ASP A 107 16.74 10.51 -3.26
CA ASP A 107 15.90 11.67 -3.59
C ASP A 107 15.98 12.02 -5.07
N ARG A 108 17.20 12.13 -5.62
CA ARG A 108 17.42 12.36 -7.06
C ARG A 108 16.82 11.25 -7.92
N ALA A 109 17.11 9.98 -7.60
CA ALA A 109 16.60 8.87 -8.38
C ALA A 109 15.06 8.78 -8.40
N ILE A 110 14.40 9.07 -7.27
CA ILE A 110 12.93 9.16 -7.24
C ILE A 110 12.46 10.37 -8.04
N GLN A 111 13.10 11.53 -7.93
CA GLN A 111 12.73 12.72 -8.69
C GLN A 111 12.82 12.48 -10.20
N ASP A 112 13.86 11.79 -10.68
CA ASP A 112 14.01 11.42 -12.09
C ASP A 112 12.88 10.49 -12.56
N ILE A 113 12.44 9.56 -11.70
CA ILE A 113 11.29 8.69 -11.97
C ILE A 113 10.00 9.50 -12.06
N LEU A 114 9.75 10.43 -11.11
CA LEU A 114 8.55 11.27 -11.12
C LEU A 114 8.53 12.17 -12.36
N ASN A 115 9.63 12.85 -12.68
CA ASN A 115 9.75 13.69 -13.87
C ASN A 115 9.51 12.90 -15.17
N ARG A 116 10.02 11.67 -15.24
CA ARG A 116 9.72 10.76 -16.35
C ARG A 116 8.23 10.42 -16.42
N CYS A 117 7.62 10.06 -15.30
CA CYS A 117 6.20 9.71 -15.27
C CYS A 117 5.35 10.88 -15.76
N GLU A 118 5.61 12.09 -15.29
CA GLU A 118 4.89 13.29 -15.70
C GLU A 118 5.06 13.60 -17.18
N SER A 119 6.31 13.61 -17.67
CA SER A 119 6.58 13.89 -19.09
C SER A 119 6.00 12.84 -20.04
N GLN A 120 5.69 11.64 -19.54
CA GLN A 120 5.10 10.54 -20.32
C GLN A 120 3.62 10.32 -20.03
N GLY A 121 2.98 11.16 -19.20
CA GLY A 121 1.58 10.97 -18.77
C GLY A 121 1.32 9.64 -18.04
N ARG A 122 2.34 9.08 -17.38
CA ARG A 122 2.24 7.83 -16.62
C ARG A 122 1.82 8.13 -15.17
N SER A 123 0.90 7.33 -14.66
CA SER A 123 0.51 7.32 -13.25
C SER A 123 1.52 6.55 -12.41
N ILE A 124 1.83 7.12 -11.25
CA ILE A 124 2.77 6.57 -10.28
C ILE A 124 2.18 6.64 -8.87
N THR A 125 2.42 5.59 -8.09
CA THR A 125 1.97 5.50 -6.70
C THR A 125 3.10 5.14 -5.76
N TYR A 126 2.95 5.55 -4.51
CA TYR A 126 3.74 5.04 -3.39
C TYR A 126 2.89 4.06 -2.59
N THR A 127 3.41 2.87 -2.33
CA THR A 127 2.78 1.87 -1.45
C THR A 127 3.56 1.72 -0.16
N GLY A 128 2.86 1.65 0.97
CA GLY A 128 3.47 1.52 2.29
C GLY A 128 2.46 1.08 3.34
N SER A 129 2.86 1.20 4.60
CA SER A 129 2.02 0.90 5.77
C SER A 129 1.41 -0.51 5.75
N TRP A 130 2.15 -1.49 5.22
CA TRP A 130 1.74 -2.88 5.23
C TRP A 130 1.83 -3.45 6.65
N THR A 131 0.73 -4.05 7.12
CA THR A 131 0.64 -4.63 8.45
C THR A 131 -0.25 -5.87 8.44
N ILE A 132 0.02 -6.77 9.38
CA ILE A 132 -0.79 -7.96 9.67
C ILE A 132 -1.05 -7.97 11.17
N ASP A 133 -2.27 -8.28 11.56
CA ASP A 133 -2.68 -8.52 12.92
C ASP A 133 -1.74 -9.57 13.56
N PRO A 134 -1.10 -9.25 14.71
CA PRO A 134 -0.17 -10.17 15.36
C PRO A 134 -0.79 -11.53 15.71
N GLU A 135 -2.07 -11.59 16.07
CA GLU A 135 -2.75 -12.85 16.38
C GLU A 135 -3.04 -13.65 15.11
N ALA A 136 -3.42 -12.98 14.01
CA ALA A 136 -3.58 -13.65 12.73
C ALA A 136 -2.25 -14.23 12.22
N ARG A 137 -1.13 -13.54 12.49
CA ARG A 137 0.21 -13.98 12.11
C ARG A 137 0.65 -15.27 12.84
N LYS A 138 0.16 -15.52 14.05
CA LYS A 138 0.46 -16.74 14.82
C LYS A 138 -0.16 -18.01 14.23
N ASN A 139 -1.19 -17.89 13.39
CA ASN A 139 -1.79 -19.01 12.67
C ASN A 139 -1.13 -19.15 11.28
N PRO A 140 -0.35 -20.21 11.01
CA PRO A 140 0.38 -20.34 9.75
C PRO A 140 -0.53 -20.44 8.51
N GLU A 141 -1.66 -21.16 8.59
CA GLU A 141 -2.60 -21.30 7.46
C GLU A 141 -3.24 -19.94 7.12
N LEU A 142 -3.71 -19.22 8.14
CA LEU A 142 -4.29 -17.89 7.96
C LEU A 142 -3.24 -16.88 7.47
N SER A 143 -2.04 -16.88 8.05
CA SER A 143 -0.95 -16.00 7.64
C SER A 143 -0.54 -16.24 6.19
N HIS A 144 -0.44 -17.50 5.76
CA HIS A 144 -0.19 -17.85 4.37
C HIS A 144 -1.29 -17.30 3.45
N LEU A 145 -2.55 -17.56 3.80
CA LEU A 145 -3.70 -17.08 3.05
C LEU A 145 -3.74 -15.55 2.94
N LEU A 146 -3.48 -14.83 4.03
CA LEU A 146 -3.41 -13.38 4.04
C LEU A 146 -2.30 -12.86 3.11
N ASN A 147 -1.14 -13.52 3.05
CA ASN A 147 -0.08 -13.15 2.11
C ASN A 147 -0.48 -13.37 0.65
N GLU A 148 -1.22 -14.44 0.35
CA GLU A 148 -1.76 -14.66 -1.00
C GLU A 148 -2.81 -13.60 -1.38
N LEU A 149 -3.70 -13.25 -0.44
CA LEU A 149 -4.68 -12.19 -0.63
C LEU A 149 -4.02 -10.81 -0.76
N PHE A 150 -2.93 -10.55 -0.03
CA PHE A 150 -2.14 -9.33 -0.18
C PHE A 150 -1.58 -9.20 -1.59
N ALA A 151 -0.97 -10.27 -2.11
CA ALA A 151 -0.49 -10.29 -3.49
C ALA A 151 -1.63 -9.98 -4.48
N ALA A 152 -2.79 -10.61 -4.28
CA ALA A 152 -3.96 -10.38 -5.12
C ALA A 152 -4.46 -8.94 -5.06
N MET A 153 -4.67 -8.39 -3.87
CA MET A 153 -5.08 -6.99 -3.69
C MET A 153 -4.06 -6.04 -4.30
N TYR A 154 -2.76 -6.27 -4.05
CA TYR A 154 -1.68 -5.44 -4.57
C TYR A 154 -1.69 -5.43 -6.10
N VAL A 155 -1.62 -6.58 -6.75
CA VAL A 155 -1.54 -6.63 -8.22
C VAL A 155 -2.83 -6.15 -8.86
N LEU A 156 -3.99 -6.66 -8.43
CA LEU A 156 -5.27 -6.37 -9.08
C LEU A 156 -5.69 -4.91 -8.90
N PHE A 157 -5.46 -4.31 -7.73
CA PHE A 157 -5.71 -2.88 -7.52
C PHE A 157 -4.92 -2.01 -8.50
N HIS A 158 -3.60 -2.23 -8.59
CA HIS A 158 -2.75 -1.38 -9.42
C HIS A 158 -3.03 -1.54 -10.92
N LEU A 159 -3.33 -2.77 -11.36
CA LEU A 159 -3.75 -3.03 -12.74
C LEU A 159 -5.09 -2.36 -13.06
N GLU A 160 -6.09 -2.51 -12.18
CA GLU A 160 -7.42 -1.92 -12.38
C GLU A 160 -7.40 -0.38 -12.34
N ALA A 161 -6.58 0.20 -11.45
CA ALA A 161 -6.39 1.64 -11.35
C ALA A 161 -5.49 2.24 -12.46
N GLY A 162 -4.96 1.40 -13.37
CA GLY A 162 -4.08 1.85 -14.45
C GLY A 162 -2.78 2.48 -13.96
N ILE A 163 -2.25 2.03 -12.81
CA ILE A 163 -0.96 2.51 -12.28
C ILE A 163 0.19 1.84 -13.03
N GLN A 164 1.04 2.64 -13.67
CA GLN A 164 2.14 2.13 -14.50
C GLN A 164 3.48 2.08 -13.77
N GLU A 165 3.65 2.82 -12.67
CA GLU A 165 4.87 2.78 -11.86
C GLU A 165 4.54 2.76 -10.35
N ILE A 166 5.30 1.96 -9.58
CA ILE A 166 5.11 1.85 -8.13
C ILE A 166 6.44 2.01 -7.41
N ILE A 167 6.47 2.91 -6.42
CA ILE A 167 7.56 3.06 -5.46
C ILE A 167 7.14 2.46 -4.13
N THR A 168 8.03 1.71 -3.49
CA THR A 168 7.77 1.11 -2.17
C THR A 168 9.04 1.03 -1.34
N GLY A 169 8.88 0.97 -0.02
CA GLY A 169 9.96 0.68 0.92
C GLY A 169 9.87 -0.77 1.41
N GLY A 170 10.95 -1.54 1.23
CA GLY A 170 11.09 -2.90 1.75
C GLY A 170 11.96 -2.95 2.99
N THR A 171 11.38 -3.21 4.16
CA THR A 171 12.15 -3.45 5.40
C THR A 171 12.90 -4.77 5.33
N LEU A 172 14.22 -4.72 5.51
CA LEU A 172 15.09 -5.90 5.34
C LEU A 172 14.89 -6.97 6.43
N ARG A 173 14.62 -6.58 7.67
CA ARG A 173 14.37 -7.52 8.79
C ARG A 173 13.24 -8.50 8.49
N PHE A 174 12.19 -8.02 7.83
CA PHE A 174 11.01 -8.82 7.48
C PHE A 174 11.10 -9.47 6.09
N LYS A 175 12.24 -9.30 5.39
CA LYS A 175 12.47 -9.86 4.05
C LYS A 175 11.39 -9.46 3.03
N VAL A 176 10.77 -8.28 3.22
CA VAL A 176 9.72 -7.76 2.33
C VAL A 176 10.27 -7.54 0.93
N ASP A 177 11.53 -7.13 0.83
CA ASP A 177 12.27 -7.00 -0.42
C ASP A 177 12.22 -8.29 -1.26
N ARG A 178 12.39 -9.46 -0.64
CA ARG A 178 12.38 -10.75 -1.36
C ARG A 178 11.00 -11.07 -1.95
N LEU A 179 9.94 -10.71 -1.23
CA LEU A 179 8.57 -10.86 -1.73
C LEU A 179 8.35 -9.95 -2.94
N LEU A 180 8.72 -8.68 -2.82
CA LEU A 180 8.53 -7.66 -3.86
C LEU A 180 9.35 -7.97 -5.12
N VAL A 181 10.58 -8.49 -5.00
CA VAL A 181 11.40 -8.92 -6.16
C VAL A 181 10.66 -9.97 -6.99
N ARG A 182 9.99 -10.95 -6.36
CA ARG A 182 9.21 -11.97 -7.08
C ARG A 182 8.06 -11.38 -7.88
N TRP A 183 7.54 -10.23 -7.45
CA TRP A 183 6.46 -9.53 -8.14
C TRP A 183 6.96 -8.64 -9.28
N GLY A 184 8.27 -8.52 -9.46
CA GLY A 184 8.91 -7.71 -10.50
C GLY A 184 9.54 -6.42 -9.99
N HIS A 185 9.50 -6.14 -8.68
CA HIS A 185 10.16 -4.94 -8.17
C HIS A 185 11.67 -5.06 -8.30
N GLU A 186 12.29 -3.97 -8.75
CA GLU A 186 13.72 -3.80 -8.78
C GLU A 186 14.16 -2.89 -7.65
N TYR A 187 15.37 -3.10 -7.12
CA TYR A 187 15.95 -2.12 -6.20
C TYR A 187 16.15 -0.79 -6.92
N LEU A 188 15.93 0.32 -6.21
CA LEU A 188 16.15 1.65 -6.78
C LEU A 188 17.61 1.78 -7.25
N GLN A 189 17.78 2.32 -8.44
CA GLN A 189 19.10 2.49 -9.06
C GLN A 189 19.37 3.98 -9.36
N SER A 190 20.65 4.34 -9.36
CA SER A 190 21.15 5.60 -9.89
C SER A 190 22.31 5.29 -10.84
N ASN A 191 22.23 5.74 -12.10
CA ASN A 191 23.24 5.47 -13.13
C ASN A 191 23.57 3.97 -13.26
N GLY A 192 22.54 3.12 -13.30
CA GLY A 192 22.68 1.66 -13.41
C GLY A 192 23.22 0.95 -12.16
N THR A 193 23.53 1.69 -11.08
CA THR A 193 24.02 1.12 -9.82
C THR A 193 22.89 1.05 -8.80
N ARG A 194 22.70 -0.12 -8.19
CA ARG A 194 21.77 -0.30 -7.07
C ARG A 194 22.16 0.61 -5.90
N LEU A 195 21.19 1.38 -5.42
CA LEU A 195 21.37 2.21 -4.23
C LEU A 195 21.32 1.35 -2.94
N PRO A 196 22.13 1.70 -1.92
CA PRO A 196 22.16 0.96 -0.66
C PRO A 196 20.88 1.19 0.17
N PRO A 197 20.59 0.35 1.17
CA PRO A 197 19.49 0.61 2.10
C PRO A 197 19.64 1.96 2.82
N ILE A 198 18.53 2.65 3.06
CA ILE A 198 18.46 3.87 3.85
C ILE A 198 18.07 3.54 5.30
N ARG A 199 18.39 4.45 6.23
CA ARG A 199 18.00 4.35 7.65
C ARG A 199 16.84 5.30 7.90
N VAL A 200 15.67 4.75 8.21
CA VAL A 200 14.45 5.57 8.32
C VAL A 200 14.16 5.90 9.78
N ALA A 201 14.24 7.19 10.13
CA ALA A 201 14.15 7.65 11.51
C ALA A 201 12.80 7.31 12.19
N ASN A 202 11.68 7.45 11.47
CA ASN A 202 10.34 7.13 11.99
C ASN A 202 10.10 5.61 12.17
N LEU A 203 11.05 4.76 11.76
CA LEU A 203 11.06 3.32 11.98
C LEU A 203 12.24 2.92 12.88
N VAL A 204 12.66 3.78 13.81
CA VAL A 204 13.78 3.50 14.75
C VAL A 204 15.07 3.15 14.01
N SER A 205 15.36 3.87 12.92
CA SER A 205 16.55 3.65 12.07
C SER A 205 16.62 2.25 11.44
N GLU A 206 15.47 1.63 11.21
CA GLU A 206 15.35 0.37 10.48
C GLU A 206 15.96 0.53 9.06
N PRO A 207 16.77 -0.45 8.59
CA PRO A 207 17.26 -0.46 7.23
C PRO A 207 16.14 -0.82 6.24
N VAL A 208 15.88 0.10 5.32
CA VAL A 208 14.84 -0.03 4.29
C VAL A 208 15.48 0.12 2.92
N VAL A 209 15.19 -0.81 2.00
CA VAL A 209 15.51 -0.63 0.58
C VAL A 209 14.36 0.10 -0.11
N ILE A 210 14.68 1.04 -0.98
CA ILE A 210 13.69 1.60 -1.91
C ILE A 210 13.64 0.71 -3.13
N MET A 211 12.43 0.41 -3.59
CA MET A 211 12.19 -0.44 -4.74
C MET A 211 11.21 0.21 -5.70
N HIS A 212 11.34 -0.14 -6.97
CA HIS A 212 10.59 0.42 -8.08
C HIS A 212 10.04 -0.71 -8.96
N LEU A 213 8.76 -0.65 -9.28
CA LEU A 213 8.11 -1.56 -10.21
C LEU A 213 7.61 -0.77 -11.43
N ARG A 214 7.98 -1.23 -12.62
CA ARG A 214 7.37 -0.79 -13.88
C ARG A 214 6.38 -1.80 -14.43
N GLU A 215 6.61 -3.08 -14.14
CA GLU A 215 5.82 -4.16 -14.68
C GLU A 215 5.76 -5.32 -13.69
N PHE A 216 4.55 -5.79 -13.38
CA PHE A 216 4.38 -7.02 -12.62
C PHE A 216 4.91 -8.23 -13.38
N SER A 217 5.63 -9.12 -12.70
CA SER A 217 6.10 -10.38 -13.26
C SER A 217 4.94 -11.25 -13.79
N HIS A 218 5.21 -12.06 -14.82
CA HIS A 218 4.21 -12.98 -15.35
C HIS A 218 3.70 -13.96 -14.29
N GLU A 219 4.62 -14.51 -13.49
CA GLU A 219 4.32 -15.43 -12.38
C GLU A 219 3.29 -14.84 -11.42
N VAL A 220 3.50 -13.60 -10.93
CA VAL A 220 2.56 -13.02 -9.97
C VAL A 220 1.21 -12.71 -10.61
N ARG A 221 1.17 -12.29 -11.88
CA ARG A 221 -0.09 -12.04 -12.59
C ARG A 221 -0.94 -13.30 -12.72
N GLU A 222 -0.31 -14.42 -13.07
CA GLU A 222 -1.00 -15.72 -13.12
C GLU A 222 -1.45 -16.16 -11.72
N GLN A 223 -0.56 -16.04 -10.72
CA GLN A 223 -0.85 -16.44 -9.35
C GLN A 223 -2.08 -15.72 -8.78
N VAL A 224 -2.24 -14.42 -9.05
CA VAL A 224 -3.35 -13.64 -8.48
C VAL A 224 -4.69 -13.86 -9.19
N ASN A 225 -4.69 -14.45 -10.39
CA ASN A 225 -5.93 -14.67 -11.14
C ASN A 225 -6.89 -15.61 -10.41
N LYS A 226 -6.39 -16.59 -9.62
CA LYS A 226 -7.24 -17.47 -8.81
C LYS A 226 -8.04 -16.70 -7.73
N TRP A 227 -7.58 -15.51 -7.36
CA TRP A 227 -8.23 -14.64 -6.37
C TRP A 227 -9.12 -13.56 -6.99
N ARG A 228 -9.24 -13.51 -8.33
CA ARG A 228 -10.01 -12.49 -9.04
C ARG A 228 -11.47 -12.45 -8.62
N PHE A 229 -12.08 -13.61 -8.38
CA PHE A 229 -13.44 -13.69 -7.86
C PHE A 229 -13.59 -12.94 -6.53
N PHE A 230 -12.67 -13.16 -5.61
CA PHE A 230 -12.68 -12.54 -4.28
C PHE A 230 -12.43 -11.03 -4.37
N TRP A 231 -11.52 -10.60 -5.26
CA TRP A 231 -11.30 -9.18 -5.57
C TRP A 231 -12.53 -8.49 -6.16
N ASN A 232 -13.25 -9.15 -7.07
CA ASN A 232 -14.46 -8.59 -7.69
C ASN A 232 -15.62 -8.46 -6.69
N GLN A 233 -15.60 -9.24 -5.60
CA GLN A 233 -16.57 -9.16 -4.52
C GLN A 233 -16.15 -8.20 -3.40
N ARG A 234 -15.07 -7.44 -3.56
CA ARG A 234 -14.60 -6.51 -2.53
C ARG A 234 -15.68 -5.48 -2.18
N LEU A 235 -15.68 -5.04 -0.94
CA LEU A 235 -16.45 -3.88 -0.51
C LEU A 235 -15.66 -2.61 -0.85
N MET A 236 -16.23 -1.75 -1.69
CA MET A 236 -15.64 -0.45 -2.03
C MET A 236 -16.35 0.64 -1.23
N ILE A 237 -15.59 1.41 -0.47
CA ILE A 237 -16.03 2.60 0.24
C ILE A 237 -15.36 3.78 -0.46
N THR A 238 -16.13 4.49 -1.27
CA THR A 238 -15.68 5.62 -2.09
C THR A 238 -16.81 6.64 -2.16
N VAL A 239 -16.48 7.88 -2.51
CA VAL A 239 -17.50 8.90 -2.74
C VAL A 239 -18.34 8.44 -3.93
N PRO A 240 -19.68 8.54 -3.86
CA PRO A 240 -20.51 8.43 -5.05
C PRO A 240 -19.92 9.35 -6.11
N SER A 241 -19.70 8.87 -7.32
CA SER A 241 -19.10 9.65 -8.40
C SER A 241 -20.01 10.85 -8.70
N ASP A 242 -19.79 11.97 -8.02
CA ASP A 242 -20.43 13.24 -8.32
C ASP A 242 -19.83 13.73 -9.64
N SER A 243 -20.64 13.51 -10.67
CA SER A 243 -20.47 13.67 -12.13
C SER A 243 -19.83 14.96 -12.69
N SER A 244 -19.05 15.76 -11.95
CA SER A 244 -18.54 17.05 -12.47
C SER A 244 -17.05 17.36 -12.28
N LEU A 245 -16.31 16.66 -11.42
CA LEU A 245 -14.88 16.97 -11.18
C LEU A 245 -13.90 15.95 -11.77
N ASP A 246 -14.25 14.66 -11.83
CA ASP A 246 -13.38 13.61 -12.39
C ASP A 246 -13.36 13.57 -13.94
N GLN A 247 -14.25 14.29 -14.62
CA GLN A 247 -14.23 14.36 -16.08
C GLN A 247 -13.14 15.30 -16.62
N LYS A 248 -12.61 16.22 -15.80
CA LYS A 248 -11.60 17.18 -16.26
C LYS A 248 -10.17 16.64 -16.30
N SER A 249 -9.86 15.55 -15.60
CA SER A 249 -8.53 14.91 -15.67
C SER A 249 -8.40 13.86 -16.77
N LYS A 250 -9.52 13.38 -17.34
CA LYS A 250 -9.52 12.44 -18.48
C LYS A 250 -9.51 13.11 -19.86
N ALA A 251 -9.52 14.45 -19.91
CA ALA A 251 -9.64 15.23 -21.13
C ALA A 251 -8.40 16.08 -21.47
N ALA A 252 -7.26 15.84 -20.80
CA ALA A 252 -5.99 16.52 -21.05
C ALA A 252 -4.92 15.54 -21.53
#